data_AF-A0A6P4DZT1-F1
#
_entry.id   AF-A0A6P4DZT1-F1
#
_cell.length_a   1.000
_cell.length_b   1.000
_cell.length_c   1.000
_cell.angle_alpha   90.00
_cell.angle_beta   90.00
_cell.angle_gamma   90.00
#
_symmetry.space_group_name_H-M   'P 1'
#
loop_
_entity.id
_entity.type
_entity.pdbx_description
1 polymer ?
#
loop_
_entity_poly.entity_id
_entity_poly.type
_entity_poly.pdbx_seq_one_letter_code
_entity_poly.pdbx_strand_id
1 'polypeptide(L)'
;MADQNPAVPEPKSGSDASSRIGEVSEWLAKTFEAAGKPVPEFEYTPRSVSHLHGLLTVSKAKDEAARLVARDFRQKASEYRSQAARIREILENVGLAQESLPSNVVASAQVLANVANLLNIRDTELSSFLVAMGDISLRKTGVEEKRAKVQKESKVLLDYTRKAIARLTYLKRTLAQLEDELPPCEVQMENWKTNLQVMAAKERQYIQQCANYKAVLNHAGYTPEISHRVLVEMAEHKKELEKKTKPILETLRSYQDLPPDKALAALAIEDKKRQYADAEKYLEDVLQSALANSG
;
A
#
# COMPACT_ATOMS: atom_id res chain seq x y z
N MET A 1 26.34 70.70 -29.10
CA MET A 1 27.25 70.28 -30.20
C MET A 1 28.59 69.98 -29.54
N ALA A 2 29.15 68.79 -29.50
CA ALA A 2 28.87 67.56 -30.22
C ALA A 2 29.03 66.35 -29.27
N ASP A 3 28.20 65.37 -29.55
CA ASP A 3 28.06 64.07 -28.94
C ASP A 3 29.17 63.14 -29.46
N GLN A 4 29.94 62.49 -28.57
CA GLN A 4 30.83 61.39 -28.92
C GLN A 4 30.81 60.33 -27.81
N ASN A 5 29.94 59.34 -28.02
CA ASN A 5 29.92 58.06 -27.32
C ASN A 5 31.31 57.39 -27.29
N PRO A 6 31.75 56.82 -26.15
CA PRO A 6 32.84 55.87 -26.15
C PRO A 6 32.37 54.55 -26.76
N ALA A 7 32.97 54.18 -27.89
CA ALA A 7 32.79 52.89 -28.54
C ALA A 7 33.22 51.76 -27.59
N VAL A 8 32.28 50.85 -27.34
CA VAL A 8 32.50 49.55 -26.69
C VAL A 8 33.52 48.76 -27.52
N PRO A 9 34.59 48.19 -26.94
CA PRO A 9 35.52 47.35 -27.69
C PRO A 9 34.86 46.01 -28.04
N GLU A 10 34.75 45.73 -29.35
CA GLU A 10 34.36 44.44 -29.92
C GLU A 10 35.38 43.32 -29.58
N PRO A 11 34.95 42.03 -29.54
CA PRO A 11 35.74 40.95 -28.96
C PRO A 11 36.80 40.42 -29.93
N LYS A 12 38.08 40.50 -29.52
CA LYS A 12 39.23 39.81 -30.15
C LYS A 12 39.21 38.28 -29.92
N SER A 13 38.08 37.60 -30.18
CA SER A 13 37.89 36.20 -29.77
C SER A 13 38.42 35.13 -30.75
N GLY A 14 38.74 35.50 -32.01
CA GLY A 14 39.10 34.53 -33.06
C GLY A 14 40.54 34.00 -33.01
N SER A 15 41.51 34.88 -32.71
CA SER A 15 42.95 34.52 -32.69
C SER A 15 43.32 33.63 -31.50
N ASP A 16 42.80 33.93 -30.32
CA ASP A 16 43.06 33.18 -29.10
C ASP A 16 42.43 31.77 -29.15
N ALA A 17 41.29 31.61 -29.81
CA ALA A 17 40.63 30.32 -29.95
C ALA A 17 41.46 29.35 -30.82
N SER A 18 42.01 29.82 -31.94
CA SER A 18 42.86 28.99 -32.81
C SER A 18 44.17 28.56 -32.14
N SER A 19 44.76 29.45 -31.33
CA SER A 19 45.97 29.14 -30.54
C SER A 19 45.68 28.08 -29.46
N ARG A 20 44.57 28.19 -28.75
CA ARG A 20 44.14 27.19 -27.74
C ARG A 20 43.83 25.83 -28.36
N ILE A 21 43.25 25.79 -29.57
CA ILE A 21 43.02 24.54 -30.31
C ILE A 21 44.35 23.86 -30.63
N GLY A 22 45.34 24.61 -31.11
CA GLY A 22 46.69 24.11 -31.38
C GLY A 22 47.32 23.47 -30.15
N GLU A 23 47.37 24.19 -29.03
CA GLU A 23 47.93 23.71 -27.76
C GLU A 23 47.25 22.45 -27.23
N VAL A 24 45.90 22.40 -27.33
CA VAL A 24 45.11 21.24 -26.90
C VAL A 24 45.39 20.04 -27.81
N SER A 25 45.47 20.25 -29.13
CA SER A 25 45.70 19.17 -30.09
C SER A 25 47.08 18.52 -29.92
N GLU A 26 48.12 19.33 -29.70
CA GLU A 26 49.48 18.86 -29.44
C GLU A 26 49.56 18.11 -28.10
N TRP A 27 48.92 18.65 -27.06
CA TRP A 27 48.88 18.00 -25.76
C TRP A 27 48.15 16.66 -25.80
N LEU A 28 47.02 16.57 -26.50
CA LEU A 28 46.29 15.31 -26.67
C LEU A 28 47.14 14.30 -27.44
N ALA A 29 47.78 14.71 -28.55
CA ALA A 29 48.67 13.84 -29.31
C ALA A 29 49.76 13.25 -28.42
N LYS A 30 50.50 14.09 -27.68
CA LYS A 30 51.56 13.66 -26.77
C LYS A 30 51.07 12.75 -25.64
N THR A 31 49.92 13.06 -25.05
CA THR A 31 49.36 12.31 -23.92
C THR A 31 48.88 10.92 -24.34
N PHE A 32 48.22 10.84 -25.50
CA PHE A 32 47.71 9.58 -26.04
C PHE A 32 48.83 8.73 -26.66
N GLU A 33 49.84 9.35 -27.28
CA GLU A 33 51.06 8.67 -27.74
C GLU A 33 51.80 8.02 -26.57
N ALA A 34 52.00 8.73 -25.46
CA ALA A 34 52.60 8.16 -24.25
C ALA A 34 51.82 6.97 -23.67
N ALA A 35 50.50 6.90 -23.94
CA ALA A 35 49.63 5.80 -23.54
C ALA A 35 49.50 4.70 -24.61
N GLY A 36 50.18 4.82 -25.75
CA GLY A 36 50.09 3.89 -26.88
C GLY A 36 48.71 3.83 -27.53
N LYS A 37 47.92 4.91 -27.45
CA LYS A 37 46.55 4.99 -27.97
C LYS A 37 46.41 6.12 -28.99
N PRO A 38 45.50 5.99 -29.97
CA PRO A 38 45.16 7.11 -30.85
C PRO A 38 44.31 8.14 -30.10
N VAL A 39 44.38 9.41 -30.52
CA VAL A 39 43.50 10.47 -30.02
C VAL A 39 42.08 10.21 -30.53
N PRO A 40 41.06 10.11 -29.65
CA PRO A 40 39.68 9.94 -30.07
C PRO A 40 39.20 11.12 -30.91
N GLU A 41 38.32 10.86 -31.88
CA GLU A 41 37.65 11.93 -32.62
C GLU A 41 36.64 12.64 -31.72
N PHE A 42 36.69 13.97 -31.66
CA PHE A 42 35.73 14.79 -30.92
C PHE A 42 35.51 16.14 -31.62
N GLU A 43 34.38 16.76 -31.33
CA GLU A 43 34.02 18.05 -31.90
C GLU A 43 34.78 19.21 -31.23
N TYR A 44 35.49 20.00 -32.03
CA TYR A 44 36.18 21.21 -31.61
C TYR A 44 35.20 22.39 -31.49
N THR A 45 34.33 22.33 -30.49
CA THR A 45 33.48 23.46 -30.11
C THR A 45 34.24 24.42 -29.18
N PRO A 46 33.93 25.73 -29.16
CA PRO A 46 34.59 26.68 -28.24
C PRO A 46 34.49 26.28 -26.77
N ARG A 47 33.39 25.60 -26.39
CA ARG A 47 33.17 25.05 -25.05
C ARG A 47 34.07 23.84 -24.77
N SER A 48 34.18 22.89 -25.69
CA SER A 48 35.06 21.71 -25.51
C SER A 48 36.52 22.11 -25.48
N VAL A 49 36.95 23.02 -26.36
CA VAL A 49 38.32 23.56 -26.39
C VAL A 49 38.65 24.29 -25.08
N SER A 50 37.74 25.11 -24.56
CA SER A 50 37.97 25.83 -23.29
C SER A 50 38.08 24.85 -22.10
N HIS A 51 37.28 23.79 -22.08
CA HIS A 51 37.37 22.76 -21.05
C HIS A 51 38.68 21.97 -21.14
N LEU A 52 39.07 21.55 -22.36
CA LEU A 52 40.31 20.83 -22.61
C LEU A 52 41.54 21.70 -22.34
N HIS A 53 41.49 23.00 -22.63
CA HIS A 53 42.56 23.95 -22.31
C HIS A 53 42.71 24.15 -20.79
N GLY A 54 41.58 24.18 -20.05
CA GLY A 54 41.58 24.14 -18.60
C GLY A 54 42.23 22.85 -18.06
N LEU A 55 41.89 21.69 -18.64
CA LEU A 55 42.48 20.40 -18.28
C LEU A 55 43.98 20.34 -18.58
N LEU A 56 44.40 20.83 -19.74
CA LEU A 56 45.79 21.01 -20.14
C LEU A 56 46.57 21.83 -19.11
N THR A 57 46.03 22.99 -18.71
CA THR A 57 46.67 23.89 -17.75
C THR A 57 46.84 23.20 -16.40
N VAL A 58 45.81 22.49 -15.93
CA VAL A 58 45.88 21.70 -14.69
C VAL A 58 46.86 20.54 -14.82
N SER A 59 46.91 19.85 -15.96
CA SER A 59 47.87 18.77 -16.23
C SER A 59 49.30 19.29 -16.16
N LYS A 60 49.62 20.33 -16.93
CA LYS A 60 50.95 20.96 -16.94
C LYS A 60 51.39 21.40 -15.54
N ALA A 61 50.49 22.03 -14.77
CA ALA A 61 50.77 22.45 -13.41
C ALA A 61 51.07 21.25 -12.48
N LYS A 62 50.30 20.16 -12.60
CA LYS A 62 50.52 18.93 -11.83
C LYS A 62 51.82 18.22 -12.25
N ASP A 63 52.12 18.17 -13.54
CA ASP A 63 53.33 17.55 -14.07
C ASP A 63 54.58 18.29 -13.58
N GLU A 64 54.57 19.62 -13.60
CA GLU A 64 55.69 20.41 -13.05
C GLU A 64 55.80 20.26 -11.53
N ALA A 65 54.68 20.26 -10.79
CA ALA A 65 54.70 20.01 -9.35
C ALA A 65 55.27 18.62 -9.03
N ALA A 66 54.85 17.58 -9.76
CA ALA A 66 55.39 16.23 -9.61
C ALA A 66 56.89 16.18 -9.93
N ARG A 67 57.33 16.89 -10.98
CA ARG A 67 58.75 16.99 -11.36
C ARG A 67 59.58 17.68 -10.28
N LEU A 68 59.08 18.76 -9.71
CA LEU A 68 59.75 19.48 -8.61
C LEU A 68 59.88 18.61 -7.36
N VAL A 69 58.81 17.91 -6.96
CA VAL A 69 58.82 16.96 -5.84
C VAL A 69 59.78 15.80 -6.09
N ALA A 70 59.80 15.25 -7.30
CA ALA A 70 60.73 14.18 -7.66
C ALA A 70 62.19 14.66 -7.59
N ARG A 71 62.48 15.89 -8.02
CA ARG A 71 63.82 16.49 -7.91
C ARG A 71 64.22 16.69 -6.44
N ASP A 72 63.33 17.25 -5.63
CA ASP A 72 63.54 17.45 -4.19
C ASP A 72 63.83 16.12 -3.47
N PHE A 73 63.05 15.07 -3.73
CA PHE A 73 63.31 13.76 -3.15
C PHE A 73 64.64 13.15 -3.61
N ARG A 74 65.04 13.33 -4.87
CA ARG A 74 66.35 12.87 -5.36
C ARG A 74 67.49 13.60 -4.65
N GLN A 75 67.36 14.92 -4.47
CA GLN A 75 68.34 15.71 -3.74
C GLN A 75 68.43 15.26 -2.28
N LYS A 76 67.31 15.20 -1.56
CA LYS A 76 67.26 14.70 -0.18
C LYS A 76 67.86 13.29 -0.05
N ALA A 77 67.52 12.39 -0.97
CA ALA A 77 68.10 11.04 -0.97
C ALA A 77 69.63 11.06 -1.15
N SER A 78 70.16 11.97 -1.97
CA SER A 78 71.60 12.13 -2.14
C SER A 78 72.28 12.68 -0.88
N GLU A 79 71.64 13.65 -0.20
CA GLU A 79 72.10 14.21 1.07
C GLU A 79 72.06 13.18 2.20
N TYR A 80 70.98 12.40 2.31
CA TYR A 80 70.90 11.30 3.29
C TYR A 80 71.97 10.23 3.05
N ARG A 81 72.26 9.89 1.78
CA ARG A 81 73.33 8.94 1.46
C ARG A 81 74.72 9.47 1.82
N SER A 82 75.01 10.75 1.56
CA SER A 82 76.30 11.35 1.92
C SER A 82 76.46 11.46 3.44
N GLN A 83 75.40 11.82 4.17
CA GLN A 83 75.42 11.82 5.63
C GLN A 83 75.58 10.41 6.21
N ALA A 84 74.91 9.40 5.66
CA ALA A 84 75.08 8.02 6.08
C ALA A 84 76.52 7.52 5.86
N ALA A 85 77.15 7.89 4.73
CA ALA A 85 78.55 7.57 4.46
C ALA A 85 79.49 8.25 5.47
N ARG A 86 79.29 9.55 5.74
CA ARG A 86 80.06 10.29 6.76
C ARG A 86 79.92 9.67 8.15
N ILE A 87 78.72 9.32 8.58
CA ILE A 87 78.48 8.69 9.89
C ILE A 87 79.19 7.34 9.96
N ARG A 88 79.12 6.54 8.89
CA ARG A 88 79.82 5.25 8.81
C ARG A 88 81.32 5.40 8.98
N GLU A 89 81.94 6.35 8.28
CA GLU A 89 83.38 6.65 8.39
C GLU A 89 83.76 7.07 9.82
N ILE A 90 82.95 7.92 10.47
CA ILE A 90 83.18 8.31 11.88
C ILE A 90 83.13 7.09 12.80
N LEU A 91 82.14 6.21 12.63
CA LEU A 91 82.00 5.00 13.44
C LEU A 91 83.17 4.03 13.22
N GLU A 92 83.63 3.86 11.98
CA GLU A 92 84.81 3.07 11.64
C GLU A 92 86.06 3.61 12.34
N ASN A 93 86.28 4.94 12.32
CA ASN A 93 87.43 5.59 12.96
C ASN A 93 87.43 5.42 14.50
N VAL A 94 86.27 5.26 15.13
CA VAL A 94 86.12 5.05 16.58
C VAL A 94 86.07 3.55 16.94
N GLY A 95 86.18 2.65 15.95
CA GLY A 95 86.15 1.19 16.16
C GLY A 95 84.75 0.59 16.32
N LEU A 96 83.70 1.38 16.07
CA LEU A 96 82.29 0.99 16.13
C LEU A 96 81.74 0.63 14.73
N ALA A 97 82.58 0.07 13.87
CA ALA A 97 82.14 -0.42 12.57
C ALA A 97 81.04 -1.49 12.75
N GLN A 98 80.07 -1.53 11.83
CA GLN A 98 78.99 -2.51 11.91
C GLN A 98 79.52 -3.96 11.96
N GLU A 99 80.59 -4.23 11.21
CA GLU A 99 81.25 -5.53 11.12
C GLU A 99 82.03 -5.92 12.39
N SER A 100 82.41 -4.94 13.23
CA SER A 100 83.12 -5.19 14.49
C SER A 100 82.17 -5.40 15.68
N LEU A 101 80.87 -5.14 15.51
CA LEU A 101 79.88 -5.26 16.56
C LEU A 101 79.34 -6.70 16.69
N PRO A 102 79.04 -7.15 17.92
CA PRO A 102 78.31 -8.39 18.14
C PRO A 102 76.95 -8.40 17.42
N SER A 103 76.58 -9.54 16.83
CA SER A 103 75.37 -9.67 15.99
C SER A 103 74.06 -9.34 16.73
N ASN A 104 74.00 -9.60 18.04
CA ASN A 104 72.87 -9.24 18.89
C ASN A 104 72.70 -7.72 19.06
N VAL A 105 73.80 -6.97 19.11
CA VAL A 105 73.80 -5.50 19.20
C VAL A 105 73.30 -4.90 17.89
N VAL A 106 73.80 -5.40 16.75
CA VAL A 106 73.37 -4.99 15.41
C VAL A 106 71.88 -5.26 15.23
N ALA A 107 71.40 -6.46 15.59
CA ALA A 107 69.99 -6.81 15.51
C ALA A 107 69.11 -5.89 16.38
N SER A 108 69.54 -5.58 17.60
CA SER A 108 68.80 -4.70 18.52
C SER A 108 68.71 -3.27 18.00
N ALA A 109 69.82 -2.72 17.50
CA ALA A 109 69.86 -1.39 16.89
C ALA A 109 68.98 -1.31 15.63
N GLN A 110 68.98 -2.36 14.80
CA GLN A 110 68.12 -2.44 13.62
C GLN A 110 66.64 -2.45 14.00
N VAL A 111 66.24 -3.21 15.04
CA VAL A 111 64.86 -3.21 15.54
C VAL A 111 64.49 -1.81 16.03
N LEU A 112 65.35 -1.16 16.82
CA LEU A 112 65.09 0.19 17.33
C LEU A 112 64.91 1.20 16.19
N ALA A 113 65.78 1.17 15.17
CA ALA A 113 65.68 2.03 13.99
C ALA A 113 64.42 1.76 13.18
N ASN A 114 64.03 0.49 13.01
CA ASN A 114 62.80 0.12 12.32
C ASN A 114 61.55 0.62 13.05
N VAL A 115 61.52 0.48 14.39
CA VAL A 115 60.40 0.98 15.20
C VAL A 115 60.37 2.51 15.19
N ALA A 116 61.52 3.19 15.30
CA ALA A 116 61.59 4.66 15.18
C ALA A 116 61.03 5.14 13.82
N ASN A 117 61.43 4.50 12.73
CA ASN A 117 60.92 4.81 11.39
C ASN A 117 59.41 4.55 11.27
N LEU A 118 58.90 3.46 11.83
CA LEU A 118 57.47 3.13 11.83
C LEU A 118 56.65 4.15 12.64
N LEU A 119 57.19 4.60 13.77
CA LEU A 119 56.60 5.62 14.63
C LEU A 119 56.86 7.05 14.12
N ASN A 120 57.66 7.20 13.06
CA ASN A 120 58.10 8.48 12.49
C ASN A 120 58.81 9.40 13.51
N ILE A 121 59.66 8.80 14.33
CA ILE A 121 60.49 9.46 15.34
C ILE A 121 61.89 9.70 14.76
N ARG A 122 62.54 10.80 15.15
CA ARG A 122 63.87 11.22 14.64
C ARG A 122 65.02 10.93 15.61
N ASP A 123 64.70 10.62 16.86
CA ASP A 123 65.65 10.30 17.92
C ASP A 123 65.46 8.85 18.39
N THR A 124 66.34 8.42 19.30
CA THR A 124 66.25 7.14 19.98
C THR A 124 65.86 7.29 21.45
N GLU A 125 65.20 8.41 21.81
CA GLU A 125 64.83 8.70 23.19
C GLU A 125 63.59 7.91 23.62
N LEU A 126 63.64 7.30 24.81
CA LEU A 126 62.54 6.51 25.35
C LEU A 126 61.23 7.33 25.46
N SER A 127 61.33 8.60 25.87
CA SER A 127 60.21 9.56 25.93
C SER A 127 59.49 9.65 24.59
N SER A 128 60.22 9.87 23.50
CA SER A 128 59.70 9.97 22.14
C SER A 128 58.99 8.68 21.70
N PHE A 129 59.57 7.52 22.00
CA PHE A 129 58.92 6.22 21.75
C PHE A 129 57.60 6.07 22.51
N LEU A 130 57.60 6.39 23.82
CA LEU A 130 56.41 6.25 24.66
C LEU A 130 55.26 7.16 24.18
N VAL A 131 55.56 8.40 23.81
CA VAL A 131 54.57 9.34 23.27
C VAL A 131 54.00 8.82 21.95
N ALA A 132 54.84 8.45 20.99
CA ALA A 132 54.37 7.99 19.68
C ALA A 132 53.57 6.67 19.77
N MET A 133 53.98 5.75 20.65
CA MET A 133 53.23 4.53 20.92
C MET A 133 51.87 4.83 21.58
N GLY A 134 51.83 5.78 22.51
CA GLY A 134 50.59 6.27 23.12
C GLY A 134 49.64 6.86 22.08
N ASP A 135 50.14 7.72 21.20
CA ASP A 135 49.38 8.36 20.13
C ASP A 135 48.82 7.33 19.14
N ILE A 136 49.62 6.34 18.72
CA ILE A 136 49.15 5.26 17.86
C ILE A 136 48.10 4.40 18.57
N SER A 137 48.29 4.10 19.85
CA SER A 137 47.34 3.30 20.61
C SER A 137 46.00 4.02 20.78
N LEU A 138 46.02 5.32 21.04
CA LEU A 138 44.81 6.15 21.11
C LEU A 138 44.12 6.26 19.74
N ARG A 139 44.89 6.44 18.66
CA ARG A 139 44.33 6.42 17.30
C ARG A 139 43.72 5.07 16.94
N LYS A 140 44.38 3.97 17.31
CA LYS A 140 43.88 2.60 17.09
C LYS A 140 42.55 2.39 17.79
N THR A 141 42.46 2.70 19.08
CA THR A 141 41.21 2.57 19.85
C THR A 141 40.09 3.43 19.28
N GLY A 142 40.38 4.69 18.91
CA GLY A 142 39.38 5.55 18.26
C GLY A 142 38.90 5.04 16.89
N VAL A 143 39.77 4.40 16.10
CA VAL A 143 39.38 3.76 14.83
C VAL A 143 38.55 2.49 15.09
N GLU A 144 38.91 1.68 16.09
CA GLU A 144 38.16 0.49 16.49
C GLU A 144 36.75 0.85 16.97
N GLU A 145 36.60 1.92 17.76
CA GLU A 145 35.29 2.42 18.21
C GLU A 145 34.43 2.89 17.02
N LYS A 146 35.00 3.70 16.11
CA LYS A 146 34.30 4.13 14.89
C LYS A 146 33.88 2.93 14.04
N ARG A 147 34.75 1.94 13.89
CA ARG A 147 34.44 0.70 13.16
C ARG A 147 33.29 -0.06 13.83
N ALA A 148 33.31 -0.19 15.16
CA ALA A 148 32.24 -0.85 15.90
C ALA A 148 30.90 -0.11 15.74
N LYS A 149 30.90 1.22 15.77
CA LYS A 149 29.71 2.05 15.53
C LYS A 149 29.15 1.85 14.12
N VAL A 150 29.99 1.97 13.09
CA VAL A 150 29.60 1.76 11.69
C VAL A 150 29.08 0.33 11.47
N GLN A 151 29.70 -0.67 12.10
CA GLN A 151 29.25 -2.05 12.02
C GLN A 151 27.84 -2.23 12.62
N LYS A 152 27.56 -1.57 13.75
CA LYS A 152 26.24 -1.59 14.39
C LYS A 152 25.19 -0.90 13.51
N GLU A 153 25.48 0.28 13.00
CA GLU A 153 24.60 1.03 12.08
C GLU A 153 24.33 0.24 10.79
N SER A 154 25.35 -0.38 10.21
CA SER A 154 25.23 -1.25 9.03
C SER A 154 24.28 -2.42 9.30
N LYS A 155 24.42 -3.09 10.46
CA LYS A 155 23.51 -4.20 10.83
C LYS A 155 22.06 -3.74 10.95
N VAL A 156 21.83 -2.60 11.60
CA VAL A 156 20.48 -2.01 11.74
C VAL A 156 19.89 -1.66 10.38
N LEU A 157 20.68 -1.03 9.50
CA LEU A 157 20.24 -0.66 8.16
C LEU A 157 19.90 -1.89 7.31
N LEU A 158 20.71 -2.96 7.39
CA LEU A 158 20.42 -4.23 6.72
C LEU A 158 19.10 -4.83 7.18
N ASP A 159 18.79 -4.78 8.48
CA ASP A 159 17.52 -5.29 9.00
C ASP A 159 16.32 -4.46 8.51
N TYR A 160 16.45 -3.13 8.44
CA TYR A 160 15.42 -2.27 7.83
C TYR A 160 15.22 -2.59 6.35
N THR A 161 16.31 -2.75 5.58
CA THR A 161 16.24 -3.10 4.16
C THR A 161 15.57 -4.45 3.96
N ARG A 162 15.89 -5.47 4.77
CA ARG A 162 15.21 -6.77 4.72
C ARG A 162 13.71 -6.65 4.99
N LYS A 163 13.31 -5.88 6.01
CA LYS A 163 11.89 -5.62 6.33
C LYS A 163 11.18 -4.90 5.18
N ALA A 164 11.83 -3.91 4.58
CA ALA A 164 11.28 -3.18 3.44
C ALA A 164 11.09 -4.09 2.22
N ILE A 165 12.08 -4.93 1.90
CA ILE A 165 11.98 -5.93 0.82
C ILE A 165 10.84 -6.91 1.08
N ALA A 166 10.72 -7.45 2.30
CA ALA A 166 9.64 -8.38 2.63
C ALA A 166 8.25 -7.73 2.46
N ARG A 167 8.09 -6.47 2.89
CA ARG A 167 6.84 -5.72 2.73
C ARG A 167 6.54 -5.39 1.28
N LEU A 168 7.55 -5.02 0.49
CA LEU A 168 7.40 -4.79 -0.95
C LEU A 168 6.96 -6.07 -1.67
N THR A 169 7.58 -7.21 -1.35
CA THR A 169 7.20 -8.51 -1.93
C THR A 169 5.77 -8.89 -1.57
N TYR A 170 5.35 -8.66 -0.33
CA TYR A 170 3.96 -8.88 0.09
C TYR A 170 2.99 -7.99 -0.70
N LEU A 171 3.27 -6.69 -0.80
CA LEU A 171 2.43 -5.74 -1.54
C LEU A 171 2.32 -6.08 -3.03
N LYS A 172 3.42 -6.52 -3.66
CA LYS A 172 3.40 -6.98 -5.06
C LYS A 172 2.50 -8.19 -5.24
N ARG A 173 2.51 -9.14 -4.29
CA ARG A 173 1.63 -10.32 -4.33
C ARG A 173 0.17 -9.93 -4.17
N THR A 174 -0.16 -9.06 -3.23
CA THR A 174 -1.55 -8.61 -3.03
C THR A 174 -2.06 -7.81 -4.23
N LEU A 175 -1.20 -6.99 -4.84
CA LEU A 175 -1.55 -6.26 -6.05
C LEU A 175 -1.86 -7.22 -7.21
N ALA A 176 -1.01 -8.23 -7.43
CA ALA A 176 -1.27 -9.24 -8.47
C ALA A 176 -2.59 -10.00 -8.23
N GLN A 177 -2.90 -10.35 -6.97
CA GLN A 177 -4.18 -10.98 -6.62
C GLN A 177 -5.38 -10.09 -6.94
N LEU A 178 -5.30 -8.80 -6.64
CA LEU A 178 -6.36 -7.84 -6.95
C LEU A 178 -6.51 -7.62 -8.46
N GLU A 179 -5.39 -7.59 -9.20
CA GLU A 179 -5.39 -7.53 -10.67
C GLU A 179 -6.05 -8.78 -11.28
N ASP A 180 -5.83 -9.97 -10.71
CA ASP A 180 -6.48 -11.21 -11.15
C ASP A 180 -7.98 -11.27 -10.81
N GLU A 181 -8.41 -10.63 -9.71
CA GLU A 181 -9.82 -10.57 -9.29
C GLU A 181 -10.66 -9.53 -10.05
N LEU A 182 -10.02 -8.54 -10.68
CA LEU A 182 -10.70 -7.45 -11.39
C LEU A 182 -11.50 -7.94 -12.62
N PRO A 183 -10.95 -8.74 -13.56
CA PRO A 183 -11.68 -9.14 -14.77
C PRO A 183 -12.97 -9.94 -14.49
N PRO A 184 -12.99 -10.93 -13.58
CA PRO A 184 -14.24 -11.61 -13.21
C PRO A 184 -15.30 -10.66 -12.65
N CYS A 185 -14.89 -9.68 -11.85
CA CYS A 185 -15.79 -8.68 -11.28
C CYS A 185 -16.37 -7.76 -12.36
N GLU A 186 -15.55 -7.30 -13.31
CA GLU A 186 -15.99 -6.49 -14.45
C GLU A 186 -17.01 -7.24 -15.31
N VAL A 187 -16.75 -8.53 -15.61
CA VAL A 187 -17.70 -9.37 -16.35
C VAL A 187 -19.02 -9.53 -15.59
N GLN A 188 -18.98 -9.73 -14.27
CA GLN A 188 -20.18 -9.79 -13.45
C GLN A 188 -20.95 -8.46 -13.45
N MET A 189 -20.26 -7.33 -13.35
CA MET A 189 -20.87 -6.01 -13.42
C MET A 189 -21.56 -5.76 -14.76
N GLU A 190 -20.92 -6.09 -15.89
CA GLU A 190 -21.54 -5.96 -17.21
C GLU A 190 -22.75 -6.91 -17.38
N ASN A 191 -22.69 -8.12 -16.80
CA ASN A 191 -23.84 -9.03 -16.76
C ASN A 191 -25.00 -8.46 -15.93
N TRP A 192 -24.74 -7.84 -14.78
CA TRP A 192 -25.79 -7.20 -13.99
C TRP A 192 -26.38 -5.98 -14.69
N LYS A 193 -25.54 -5.18 -15.34
CA LYS A 193 -25.96 -4.01 -16.13
C LYS A 193 -26.87 -4.41 -17.28
N THR A 194 -26.52 -5.43 -18.04
CA THR A 194 -27.36 -5.96 -19.12
C THR A 194 -28.66 -6.56 -18.59
N ASN A 195 -28.60 -7.37 -17.52
CA ASN A 195 -29.82 -7.90 -16.87
C ASN A 195 -30.74 -6.79 -16.36
N LEU A 196 -30.19 -5.72 -15.77
CA LEU A 196 -30.97 -4.59 -15.29
C LEU A 196 -31.70 -3.87 -16.43
N GLN A 197 -31.05 -3.70 -17.59
CA GLN A 197 -31.71 -3.15 -18.79
C GLN A 197 -32.89 -4.03 -19.23
N VAL A 198 -32.71 -5.35 -19.24
CA VAL A 198 -33.79 -6.29 -19.56
C VAL A 198 -34.93 -6.20 -18.54
N MET A 199 -34.63 -6.12 -17.25
CA MET A 199 -35.65 -5.99 -16.19
C MET A 199 -36.42 -4.67 -16.30
N ALA A 200 -35.73 -3.56 -16.59
CA ALA A 200 -36.38 -2.27 -16.81
C ALA A 200 -37.30 -2.29 -18.05
N ALA A 201 -36.92 -2.99 -19.12
CA ALA A 201 -37.78 -3.17 -20.29
C ALA A 201 -39.03 -4.00 -19.95
N LYS A 202 -38.87 -5.09 -19.19
CA LYS A 202 -39.98 -5.93 -18.73
C LYS A 202 -40.92 -5.19 -17.79
N GLU A 203 -40.38 -4.38 -16.88
CA GLU A 203 -41.18 -3.53 -15.98
C GLU A 203 -42.10 -2.61 -16.80
N ARG A 204 -41.57 -1.89 -17.79
CA ARG A 204 -42.37 -1.04 -18.68
C ARG A 204 -43.44 -1.84 -19.43
N GLN A 205 -43.08 -3.03 -19.92
CA GLN A 205 -44.03 -3.92 -20.57
C GLN A 205 -45.17 -4.32 -19.62
N TYR A 206 -44.87 -4.73 -18.39
CA TYR A 206 -45.88 -5.12 -17.41
C TYR A 206 -46.74 -3.94 -16.97
N ILE A 207 -46.17 -2.75 -16.80
CA ILE A 207 -46.94 -1.52 -16.53
C ILE A 207 -47.93 -1.26 -17.67
N GLN A 208 -47.48 -1.35 -18.93
CA GLN A 208 -48.33 -1.16 -20.09
C GLN A 208 -49.43 -2.24 -20.17
N GLN A 209 -49.09 -3.51 -19.94
CA GLN A 209 -50.05 -4.60 -19.93
C GLN A 209 -51.10 -4.42 -18.82
N CYS A 210 -50.69 -4.05 -17.61
CA CYS A 210 -51.59 -3.74 -16.50
C CYS A 210 -52.52 -2.57 -16.85
N ALA A 211 -52.01 -1.51 -17.48
CA ALA A 211 -52.84 -0.40 -17.95
C ALA A 211 -53.87 -0.85 -19.01
N ASN A 212 -53.44 -1.67 -19.97
CA ASN A 212 -54.31 -2.23 -21.01
C ASN A 212 -55.42 -3.12 -20.39
N TYR A 213 -55.07 -4.04 -19.50
CA TYR A 213 -56.06 -4.91 -18.83
C TYR A 213 -57.02 -4.12 -17.95
N LYS A 214 -56.55 -3.07 -17.25
CA LYS A 214 -57.43 -2.15 -16.51
C LYS A 214 -58.43 -1.46 -17.45
N ALA A 215 -57.99 -1.01 -18.63
CA ALA A 215 -58.88 -0.39 -19.61
C ALA A 215 -59.94 -1.39 -20.12
N VAL A 216 -59.55 -2.63 -20.42
CA VAL A 216 -60.49 -3.70 -20.82
C VAL A 216 -61.49 -4.02 -19.71
N LEU A 217 -61.04 -4.15 -18.46
CA LEU A 217 -61.91 -4.38 -17.30
C LEU A 217 -62.90 -3.24 -17.10
N ASN A 218 -62.45 -1.99 -17.22
CA ASN A 218 -63.32 -0.82 -17.14
C ASN A 218 -64.36 -0.80 -18.26
N HIS A 219 -63.99 -1.17 -19.49
CA HIS A 219 -64.92 -1.28 -20.62
C HIS A 219 -65.96 -2.39 -20.39
N ALA A 220 -65.56 -3.50 -19.77
CA ALA A 220 -66.44 -4.60 -19.39
C ALA A 220 -67.34 -4.28 -18.16
N GLY A 221 -67.28 -3.07 -17.61
CA GLY A 221 -68.12 -2.63 -16.48
C GLY A 221 -67.67 -3.18 -15.12
N TYR A 222 -66.41 -3.60 -14.99
CA TYR A 222 -65.87 -4.10 -13.72
C TYR A 222 -65.87 -3.01 -12.64
N THR A 223 -66.46 -3.30 -11.48
CA THR A 223 -66.34 -2.49 -10.26
C THR A 223 -65.54 -3.24 -9.19
N PRO A 224 -64.80 -2.54 -8.31
CA PRO A 224 -64.00 -3.16 -7.24
C PRO A 224 -64.81 -4.06 -6.30
N GLU A 225 -66.13 -3.87 -6.25
CA GLU A 225 -67.10 -4.67 -5.48
C GLU A 225 -67.23 -6.12 -6.02
N ILE A 226 -66.96 -6.34 -7.31
CA ILE A 226 -66.98 -7.66 -7.95
C ILE A 226 -65.59 -8.34 -7.84
N SER A 227 -64.67 -7.79 -7.04
CA SER A 227 -63.40 -8.46 -6.76
C SER A 227 -63.62 -9.75 -5.98
N HIS A 228 -62.81 -10.79 -6.27
CA HIS A 228 -62.94 -12.10 -5.63
C HIS A 228 -62.96 -12.00 -4.10
N ARG A 229 -62.09 -11.17 -3.52
CA ARG A 229 -62.04 -10.92 -2.08
C ARG A 229 -63.38 -10.37 -1.56
N VAL A 230 -63.92 -9.32 -2.18
CA VAL A 230 -65.18 -8.70 -1.73
C VAL A 230 -66.36 -9.65 -1.93
N LEU A 231 -66.40 -10.41 -3.03
CA LEU A 231 -67.44 -11.41 -3.26
C LEU A 231 -67.42 -12.53 -2.22
N VAL A 232 -66.24 -12.99 -1.80
CA VAL A 232 -66.11 -13.98 -0.72
C VAL A 232 -66.57 -13.37 0.60
N GLU A 233 -66.13 -12.16 0.94
CA GLU A 233 -66.58 -11.44 2.16
C GLU A 233 -68.11 -11.24 2.18
N MET A 234 -68.73 -10.85 1.05
CA MET A 234 -70.18 -10.72 0.92
C MET A 234 -70.90 -12.07 1.05
N ALA A 235 -70.35 -13.13 0.48
CA ALA A 235 -70.91 -14.48 0.60
C ALA A 235 -70.84 -15.00 2.04
N GLU A 236 -69.73 -14.73 2.74
CA GLU A 236 -69.57 -15.04 4.16
C GLU A 236 -70.54 -14.24 5.03
N HIS A 237 -70.67 -12.92 4.79
CA HIS A 237 -71.63 -12.09 5.50
C HIS A 237 -73.07 -12.54 5.25
N LYS A 238 -73.43 -12.89 4.01
CA LYS A 238 -74.73 -13.47 3.69
C LYS A 238 -74.97 -14.77 4.46
N LYS A 239 -73.98 -15.66 4.52
CA LYS A 239 -74.07 -16.92 5.28
C LYS A 239 -74.25 -16.68 6.78
N GLU A 240 -73.58 -15.68 7.33
CA GLU A 240 -73.74 -15.30 8.74
C GLU A 240 -75.12 -14.69 9.01
N LEU A 241 -75.61 -13.85 8.11
CA LEU A 241 -76.96 -13.28 8.19
C LEU A 241 -78.02 -14.39 8.10
N GLU A 242 -77.88 -15.34 7.18
CA GLU A 242 -78.75 -16.52 7.10
C GLU A 242 -78.73 -17.34 8.40
N LYS A 243 -77.56 -17.52 9.03
CA LYS A 243 -77.44 -18.22 10.32
C LYS A 243 -78.22 -17.50 11.43
N LYS A 244 -78.26 -16.17 11.43
CA LYS A 244 -79.01 -15.35 12.40
C LYS A 244 -80.51 -15.28 12.09
N THR A 245 -80.89 -15.23 10.82
CA THR A 245 -82.29 -15.06 10.39
C THR A 245 -83.09 -16.37 10.43
N LYS A 246 -82.45 -17.54 10.20
CA LYS A 246 -83.11 -18.85 10.31
C LYS A 246 -83.85 -19.09 11.63
N PRO A 247 -83.23 -18.93 12.82
CA PRO A 247 -83.94 -19.13 14.08
C PRO A 247 -85.04 -18.08 14.31
N ILE A 248 -84.84 -16.84 13.84
CA ILE A 248 -85.87 -15.80 13.93
C ILE A 248 -87.09 -16.17 13.08
N LEU A 249 -86.90 -16.66 11.86
CA LEU A 249 -87.98 -17.18 11.01
C LEU A 249 -88.67 -18.39 11.63
N GLU A 250 -87.93 -19.30 12.27
CA GLU A 250 -88.50 -20.43 13.00
C GLU A 250 -89.38 -19.95 14.17
N THR A 251 -88.94 -18.94 14.95
CA THR A 251 -89.77 -18.34 15.99
C THR A 251 -90.99 -17.63 15.41
N LEU A 252 -90.86 -16.90 14.31
CA LEU A 252 -91.99 -16.25 13.65
C LEU A 252 -93.02 -17.27 13.14
N ARG A 253 -92.56 -18.40 12.62
CA ARG A 253 -93.41 -19.51 12.19
C ARG A 253 -94.18 -20.10 13.36
N SER A 254 -93.54 -20.28 14.52
CA SER A 254 -94.25 -20.71 15.74
C SER A 254 -95.31 -19.73 16.23
N TYR A 255 -95.16 -18.42 15.95
CA TYR A 255 -96.19 -17.43 16.27
C TYR A 255 -97.35 -17.44 15.26
N GLN A 256 -97.11 -17.84 14.00
CA GLN A 256 -98.16 -18.01 12.99
C GLN A 256 -99.03 -19.27 13.21
N ASP A 257 -98.56 -20.23 14.01
CA ASP A 257 -99.34 -21.40 14.42
C ASP A 257 -100.39 -21.06 15.52
N LEU A 258 -100.38 -19.83 16.08
CA LEU A 258 -101.39 -19.36 17.02
C LEU A 258 -102.48 -18.52 16.32
N PRO A 259 -103.79 -18.82 16.50
CA PRO A 259 -104.86 -18.04 15.89
C PRO A 259 -104.85 -16.56 16.31
N PRO A 260 -105.05 -15.60 15.38
CA PRO A 260 -104.89 -14.16 15.64
C PRO A 260 -106.02 -13.50 16.46
N ASP A 261 -106.95 -14.27 17.02
CA ASP A 261 -108.08 -13.76 17.79
C ASP A 261 -108.05 -14.30 19.24
N LYS A 262 -107.96 -13.38 20.21
CA LYS A 262 -107.82 -13.68 21.65
C LYS A 262 -108.98 -14.52 22.19
N ALA A 263 -110.18 -14.40 21.60
CA ALA A 263 -111.34 -15.20 21.98
C ALA A 263 -111.24 -16.65 21.47
N LEU A 264 -110.72 -16.86 20.26
CA LEU A 264 -110.54 -18.19 19.68
C LEU A 264 -109.30 -18.91 20.24
N ALA A 265 -108.25 -18.18 20.60
CA ALA A 265 -107.11 -18.74 21.32
C ALA A 265 -107.49 -19.24 22.72
N ALA A 266 -108.38 -18.53 23.43
CA ALA A 266 -108.90 -19.00 24.71
C ALA A 266 -109.74 -20.28 24.55
N LEU A 267 -110.56 -20.37 23.51
CA LEU A 267 -111.38 -21.55 23.21
C LEU A 267 -110.52 -22.75 22.77
N ALA A 268 -109.48 -22.53 21.96
CA ALA A 268 -108.51 -23.58 21.59
C ALA A 268 -107.67 -24.05 22.78
N ILE A 269 -107.34 -23.16 23.73
CA ILE A 269 -106.71 -23.53 25.01
C ILE A 269 -107.69 -24.34 25.87
N GLU A 270 -108.97 -23.96 25.92
CA GLU A 270 -110.01 -24.67 26.67
C GLU A 270 -110.29 -26.07 26.07
N ASP A 271 -110.32 -26.20 24.74
CA ASP A 271 -110.44 -27.49 24.04
C ASP A 271 -109.20 -28.37 24.25
N LYS A 272 -108.00 -27.79 24.25
CA LYS A 272 -106.78 -28.54 24.60
C LYS A 272 -106.75 -28.91 26.07
N LYS A 273 -107.23 -28.06 26.98
CA LYS A 273 -107.41 -28.40 28.40
C LYS A 273 -108.44 -29.50 28.61
N ARG A 274 -109.53 -29.53 27.83
CA ARG A 274 -110.49 -30.66 27.82
C ARG A 274 -109.86 -31.94 27.30
N GLN A 275 -109.08 -31.88 26.21
CA GLN A 275 -108.33 -33.05 25.73
C GLN A 275 -107.29 -33.53 26.74
N TYR A 276 -106.64 -32.62 27.48
CA TYR A 276 -105.76 -32.97 28.59
C TYR A 276 -106.52 -33.59 29.77
N ALA A 277 -107.66 -33.02 30.16
CA ALA A 277 -108.49 -33.55 31.25
C ALA A 277 -109.10 -34.91 30.89
N ASP A 278 -109.51 -35.14 29.65
CA ASP A 278 -109.97 -36.45 29.17
C ASP A 278 -108.82 -37.47 29.13
N ALA A 279 -107.61 -37.06 28.75
CA ALA A 279 -106.42 -37.91 28.80
C ALA A 279 -105.98 -38.21 30.25
N GLU A 280 -106.13 -37.24 31.16
CA GLU A 280 -105.85 -37.39 32.60
C GLU A 280 -106.89 -38.30 33.25
N LYS A 281 -108.16 -38.16 32.89
CA LYS A 281 -109.24 -39.06 33.33
C LYS A 281 -109.10 -40.46 32.77
N TYR A 282 -108.63 -40.61 31.52
CA TYR A 282 -108.25 -41.90 30.95
C TYR A 282 -107.05 -42.52 31.69
N LEU A 283 -106.06 -41.71 32.10
CA LEU A 283 -104.97 -42.16 32.95
C LEU A 283 -105.46 -42.57 34.35
N GLU A 284 -106.38 -41.81 34.95
CA GLU A 284 -107.01 -42.14 36.24
C GLU A 284 -107.86 -43.41 36.16
N ASP A 285 -108.63 -43.62 35.10
CA ASP A 285 -109.39 -44.86 34.87
C ASP A 285 -108.45 -46.06 34.64
N VAL A 286 -107.34 -45.88 33.91
CA VAL A 286 -106.29 -46.92 33.77
C VAL A 286 -105.61 -47.23 35.11
N LEU A 287 -105.40 -46.22 35.97
CA LEU A 287 -104.81 -46.40 37.31
C LEU A 287 -105.80 -47.00 38.33
N GLN A 288 -107.09 -46.62 38.30
CA GLN A 288 -108.14 -47.23 39.14
C GLN A 288 -108.44 -48.68 38.72
N SER A 289 -108.35 -48.98 37.42
CA SER A 289 -108.39 -50.35 36.89
C SER A 289 -107.20 -51.21 37.37
N ALA A 290 -106.05 -50.58 37.66
CA ALA A 290 -104.87 -51.27 38.21
C ALA A 290 -104.92 -51.43 39.75
N LEU A 291 -105.68 -50.58 40.47
CA LEU A 291 -105.83 -50.59 41.93
C LEU A 291 -107.07 -51.35 42.45
N ALA A 292 -108.10 -51.61 41.63
CA ALA A 292 -109.33 -52.29 42.04
C ALA A 292 -109.31 -53.84 41.95
N ASN A 293 -108.24 -54.49 41.48
CA ASN A 293 -108.11 -55.95 41.45
C ASN A 293 -106.71 -56.46 41.85
N SER A 294 -105.98 -55.66 42.64
CA SER A 294 -104.75 -56.05 43.35
C SER A 294 -105.00 -56.27 44.86
N GLY A 295 -106.18 -56.83 45.20
CA GLY A 295 -106.55 -57.37 46.51
C GLY A 295 -107.14 -58.77 46.39
#